data_AF-A0A2W6CI80-F1
#
_entry.id   AF-A0A2W6CI80-F1
#
_cell.length_a   1.000
_cell.length_b   1.000
_cell.length_c   1.000
_cell.angle_alpha   90.00
_cell.angle_beta   90.00
_cell.angle_gamma   90.00
#
_symmetry.space_group_name_H-M   'P 1'
#
loop_
_entity.id
_entity.type
_entity.pdbx_description
1 polymer ?
#
loop_
_entity_poly.entity_id
_entity_poly.type
_entity_poly.pdbx_seq_one_letter_code
_entity_poly.pdbx_strand_id
1 'polypeptide(L)'
;MLAYMKRTTVKVPDDVDRAMRDEAERREMTLSEWAREAIEAHLPPQRGGRRLLATGAGRSGRSDVAERASEILAAELSATR
;
A
#
# COMPACT_ATOMS: atom_id res chain seq x y z
N MET A 1 17.54 -19.99 -11.61
CA MET A 1 16.22 -19.63 -12.17
C MET A 1 16.45 -18.37 -13.00
N LEU A 2 16.55 -18.47 -14.33
CA LEU A 2 16.65 -17.24 -15.14
C LEU A 2 15.35 -16.46 -14.92
N ALA A 3 15.45 -15.24 -14.39
CA ALA A 3 14.33 -14.34 -14.26
C ALA A 3 13.83 -14.00 -15.67
N TYR A 4 12.88 -14.76 -16.18
CA TYR A 4 12.36 -14.55 -17.52
C TYR A 4 11.37 -13.39 -17.49
N MET A 5 11.84 -12.20 -17.84
CA MET A 5 10.98 -11.04 -18.04
C MET A 5 10.12 -11.22 -19.30
N LYS A 6 8.81 -10.97 -19.17
CA LYS A 6 7.90 -10.99 -20.31
C LYS A 6 7.96 -9.64 -21.04
N ARG A 7 8.11 -9.67 -22.37
CA ARG A 7 8.00 -8.48 -23.21
C ARG A 7 6.53 -8.15 -23.47
N THR A 8 6.12 -6.95 -23.10
CA THR A 8 4.77 -6.42 -23.34
C THR A 8 4.87 -5.19 -24.23
N THR A 9 4.18 -5.20 -25.38
CA THR A 9 4.07 -4.02 -26.24
C THR A 9 2.88 -3.19 -25.79
N VAL A 10 3.11 -1.92 -25.43
CA VAL A 10 2.06 -0.97 -25.04
C VAL A 10 2.02 0.19 -26.03
N LYS A 11 0.83 0.71 -26.33
CA LYS A 11 0.68 1.94 -27.11
C LYS A 11 0.72 3.12 -26.14
N VAL A 12 1.56 4.09 -26.44
CA VAL A 12 1.67 5.35 -25.69
C VAL A 12 1.63 6.52 -26.67
N PRO A 13 1.09 7.67 -26.26
CA PRO A 13 1.24 8.93 -26.99
C PRO A 13 2.72 9.32 -27.19
N ASP A 14 3.04 10.05 -28.26
CA ASP A 14 4.41 10.43 -28.61
C ASP A 14 5.07 11.38 -27.58
N ASP A 15 4.28 12.25 -26.96
CA ASP A 15 4.72 13.13 -25.88
C ASP A 15 5.10 12.33 -24.62
N VAL A 16 4.36 11.24 -24.35
CA VAL A 16 4.70 10.31 -23.27
C VAL A 16 6.00 9.56 -23.58
N ASP A 17 6.18 9.00 -24.78
CA ASP A 17 7.44 8.31 -25.15
C ASP A 17 8.66 9.24 -24.98
N ARG A 18 8.53 10.51 -25.40
CA ARG A 18 9.58 11.51 -25.22
C ARG A 18 9.90 11.74 -23.75
N ALA A 19 8.89 12.03 -22.92
CA ALA A 19 9.08 12.26 -21.50
C ALA A 19 9.71 11.06 -20.78
N MET A 20 9.35 9.83 -21.18
CA MET A 20 9.94 8.61 -20.63
C MET A 20 11.44 8.49 -20.97
N ARG A 21 11.84 8.86 -22.20
CA ARG A 21 13.26 8.83 -22.63
C ARG A 21 14.09 9.89 -21.91
N ASP A 22 13.57 11.11 -21.83
CA ASP A 22 14.24 12.21 -21.14
C ASP A 22 14.51 11.86 -19.67
N GLU A 23 13.53 11.24 -19.00
CA GLU A 23 13.66 10.85 -17.60
C GLU A 23 14.60 9.64 -17.41
N ALA A 24 14.61 8.68 -18.34
CA ALA A 24 15.55 7.57 -18.31
C ALA A 24 17.00 8.04 -18.49
N GLU A 25 17.23 8.98 -19.42
CA GLU A 25 18.53 9.62 -19.64
C GLU A 25 18.97 10.43 -18.41
N ARG A 26 18.06 11.25 -17.85
CA ARG A 26 18.33 12.04 -16.65
C ARG A 26 18.74 11.19 -15.44
N ARG A 27 18.27 9.94 -15.37
CA ARG A 27 18.59 9.00 -14.29
C ARG A 27 19.68 7.98 -14.65
N GLU A 28 20.30 8.12 -15.82
CA GLU A 28 21.36 7.23 -16.30
C GLU A 28 20.94 5.74 -16.33
N MET A 29 19.68 5.46 -16.71
CA MET A 29 19.13 4.10 -16.78
C MET A 29 18.46 3.81 -18.12
N THR A 30 18.16 2.53 -18.39
CA THR A 30 17.46 2.17 -19.63
C THR A 30 15.98 2.54 -19.57
N LEU A 31 15.39 2.84 -20.73
CA LEU A 31 13.94 3.07 -20.84
C LEU A 31 13.10 1.90 -20.29
N SER A 32 13.59 0.66 -20.46
CA SER A 32 12.91 -0.53 -19.96
C SER A 32 12.97 -0.63 -18.44
N GLU A 33 14.08 -0.24 -17.81
CA GLU A 33 14.19 -0.18 -16.35
C GLU A 33 13.27 0.88 -15.78
N TRP A 34 13.35 2.09 -16.33
CA TRP A 34 12.48 3.19 -15.92
C TRP A 34 11.00 2.83 -16.06
N ALA A 35 10.61 2.23 -17.19
CA ALA A 35 9.22 1.84 -17.43
C ALA A 35 8.75 0.77 -16.42
N ARG A 36 9.60 -0.18 -16.04
CA ARG A 36 9.26 -1.17 -15.00
C ARG A 36 9.07 -0.51 -13.64
N GLU A 37 10.00 0.35 -13.23
CA GLU A 37 9.87 1.08 -11.95
C GLU A 37 8.61 1.95 -11.91
N ALA A 38 8.32 2.66 -13.00
CA ALA A 38 7.12 3.47 -13.12
C ALA A 38 5.86 2.61 -13.02
N ILE A 39 5.80 1.46 -13.70
CA ILE A 39 4.66 0.54 -13.62
C ILE A 39 4.52 -0.01 -12.19
N GLU A 40 5.61 -0.47 -11.58
CA GLU A 40 5.61 -1.02 -10.21
C GLU A 40 5.15 -0.01 -9.17
N ALA A 41 5.53 1.26 -9.31
CA ALA A 41 5.11 2.35 -8.43
C ALA A 41 3.59 2.64 -8.53
N HIS A 42 2.96 2.36 -9.67
CA HIS A 42 1.52 2.54 -9.87
C HIS A 42 0.69 1.31 -9.50
N LEU A 43 1.32 0.14 -9.38
CA LEU A 43 0.64 -1.05 -8.91
C LEU A 43 0.37 -0.93 -7.40
N PRO A 44 -0.75 -1.47 -6.91
CA PRO A 44 -0.94 -1.59 -5.47
C PRO A 44 0.24 -2.37 -4.88
N PRO A 45 0.72 -2.03 -3.68
CA PRO A 45 1.82 -2.73 -3.05
C PRO A 45 1.55 -4.23 -3.13
N GLN A 46 2.49 -4.98 -3.71
CA GLN A 46 2.35 -6.43 -3.81
C GLN A 46 2.02 -6.94 -2.41
N ARG A 47 0.92 -7.69 -2.31
CA ARG A 47 0.39 -8.20 -1.05
C ARG A 47 1.35 -9.25 -0.47
N GLY A 48 2.50 -8.83 0.03
CA GLY A 48 3.06 -9.43 1.24
C GLY A 48 1.96 -9.29 2.29
N GLY A 49 1.39 -10.44 2.68
CA GLY A 49 0.08 -10.60 3.32
C GLY A 49 -0.45 -9.34 3.99
N ARG A 50 -1.57 -8.81 3.48
CA ARG A 50 -2.26 -7.64 3.99
C ARG A 50 -2.42 -7.79 5.50
N ARG A 51 -1.52 -7.20 6.29
CA ARG A 51 -1.57 -7.29 7.75
C ARG A 51 -2.81 -6.51 8.15
N LEU A 52 -3.82 -7.21 8.65
CA LEU A 52 -5.01 -6.57 9.19
C LEU A 52 -4.51 -5.60 10.27
N LEU A 53 -4.54 -4.30 9.98
CA LEU A 53 -4.08 -3.25 10.90
C LEU A 53 -4.96 -3.19 12.17
N ALA A 54 -6.11 -3.86 12.15
CA ALA A 54 -7.05 -3.99 13.25
C ALA A 54 -6.87 -5.27 14.09
N THR A 55 -5.93 -6.16 13.77
CA THR A 55 -5.71 -7.36 14.60
C THR A 55 -5.24 -6.94 15.99
N GLY A 56 -6.12 -7.05 16.98
CA GLY A 56 -5.86 -6.62 18.36
C GLY A 56 -6.29 -5.19 18.69
N ALA A 57 -6.91 -4.45 17.76
CA ALA A 57 -7.61 -3.23 18.10
C ALA A 57 -8.74 -3.56 19.10
N GLY A 58 -8.67 -3.00 20.30
CA GLY A 58 -9.59 -3.31 21.40
C GLY A 58 -9.18 -4.49 22.30
N ARG A 59 -7.99 -5.09 22.12
CA ARG A 59 -7.46 -6.11 23.05
C ARG A 59 -7.05 -5.45 24.37
N SER A 60 -8.00 -5.30 25.30
CA SER A 60 -7.78 -4.75 26.64
C SER A 60 -7.15 -5.74 27.63
N GLY A 61 -7.02 -7.02 27.24
CA GLY A 61 -6.60 -8.10 28.15
C GLY A 61 -7.68 -8.55 29.14
N ARG A 62 -8.87 -7.93 29.11
CA ARG A 62 -10.01 -8.26 29.96
C ARG A 62 -11.07 -9.03 29.18
N SER A 63 -11.54 -10.14 29.74
CA SER A 63 -12.53 -11.03 29.11
C SER A 63 -13.98 -10.61 29.36
N ASP A 64 -14.22 -9.72 30.33
CA ASP A 64 -15.55 -9.30 30.81
C ASP A 64 -16.04 -7.97 30.20
N VAL A 65 -15.25 -7.34 29.32
CA VAL A 65 -15.56 -6.00 28.79
C VAL A 65 -16.88 -5.96 28.04
N ALA A 66 -17.25 -7.04 27.33
CA ALA A 66 -18.51 -7.10 26.60
C ALA A 66 -19.73 -7.14 27.55
N GLU A 67 -19.61 -7.89 28.64
CA GLU A 67 -20.67 -8.02 29.66
C GLU A 67 -20.85 -6.72 30.44
N ARG A 68 -19.75 -5.98 30.63
CA ARG A 68 -19.71 -4.75 31.43
C ARG A 68 -19.75 -3.46 30.62
N ALA A 69 -19.98 -3.55 29.31
CA ALA A 69 -19.90 -2.41 28.42
C ALA A 69 -20.78 -1.24 28.90
N SER A 70 -22.00 -1.50 29.34
CA SER A 70 -22.94 -0.50 29.84
C SER A 70 -22.46 0.19 31.12
N GLU A 71 -21.89 -0.57 32.06
CA GLU A 71 -21.35 -0.02 33.32
C GLU A 71 -20.14 0.90 33.05
N ILE A 72 -19.23 0.43 32.18
CA ILE A 72 -18.02 1.16 31.82
C ILE A 72 -18.40 2.48 31.15
N LEU A 73 -19.30 2.44 30.16
CA LEU A 73 -19.74 3.65 29.46
C LEU A 73 -20.46 4.63 30.40
N ALA A 74 -21.29 4.14 31.32
CA ALA A 74 -21.96 5.00 32.30
C ALA A 74 -20.96 5.70 33.23
N ALA A 75 -19.93 4.99 33.70
CA ALA A 75 -18.88 5.56 34.55
C ALA A 75 -18.07 6.64 33.79
N GLU A 76 -17.61 6.35 32.58
CA GLU A 76 -16.81 7.29 31.76
C GLU A 76 -17.60 8.57 31.39
N LEU A 77 -18.87 8.43 31.05
CA LEU A 77 -19.77 9.57 30.78
C LEU A 77 -19.96 10.45 32.01
N SER A 78 -20.02 9.84 33.20
CA SER A 78 -20.15 10.58 34.46
C SER A 78 -18.85 11.26 34.90
N ALA A 79 -17.70 10.68 34.58
CA ALA A 79 -16.38 11.23 34.91
C ALA A 79 -15.97 12.42 34.02
N THR A 80 -16.59 12.56 32.85
CA THR A 80 -16.31 13.62 31.86
C THR A 80 -17.09 14.92 32.15
N ARG A 81 -17.97 14.94 33.17
CA ARG A 81 -18.86 16.06 33.50
C ARG A 81 -18.49 16.72 34.81
#